data_AF-A0A2C9P3G7-F1
#
_entry.id   AF-A0A2C9P3G7-F1
#
_cell.length_a   1.000
_cell.length_b   1.000
_cell.length_c   1.000
_cell.angle_alpha   90.00
_cell.angle_beta   90.00
_cell.angle_gamma   90.00
#
_symmetry.space_group_name_H-M   'P 1'
#
loop_
_entity.id
_entity.type
_entity.pdbx_description
1 polymer ?
#
loop_
_entity_poly.entity_id
_entity_poly.type
_entity_poly.pdbx_seq_one_letter_code
_entity_poly.pdbx_strand_id
1 'polypeptide(L)' 'MIKHPKRLYEWNGATVALKSETANGWAKLPAGTTGKIRTVKGSRSGLEFISNPCKCCGVQVSISHMRPEHFDLLVLP' A
#
# COMPACT_ATOMS: atom_id res chain seq x y z
N MET A 1 17.34 3.01 7.08
CA MET A 1 15.90 2.65 7.19
C MET A 1 15.09 3.93 7.05
N ILE A 2 14.16 4.00 6.10
CA ILE A 2 13.34 5.20 5.89
C ILE A 2 12.37 5.32 7.06
N LYS A 3 12.31 6.50 7.68
CA LYS A 3 11.40 6.73 8.80
C LYS A 3 9.96 6.81 8.29
N HIS A 4 9.07 6.06 8.91
CA HIS A 4 7.64 6.11 8.60
C HIS A 4 7.07 7.50 8.87
N PRO A 5 6.32 8.11 7.93
CA PRO A 5 5.58 9.33 8.19
C PRO A 5 4.57 9.13 9.32
N LYS A 6 4.38 10.16 10.14
CA LYS A 6 3.49 10.08 11.30
C LYS A 6 2.04 10.19 10.91
N ARG A 7 1.72 10.99 9.89
CA ARG A 7 0.33 11.27 9.48
C ARG A 7 0.00 10.50 8.22
N LEU A 8 -1.21 9.94 8.14
CA LEU A 8 -1.60 9.09 7.02
C LEU A 8 -1.49 9.80 5.66
N TYR A 9 -1.87 11.07 5.56
CA TYR A 9 -1.81 11.80 4.29
C TYR A 9 -0.37 11.98 3.77
N GLU A 10 0.65 11.89 4.62
CA GLU A 10 2.07 11.99 4.24
C GLU A 10 2.57 10.73 3.54
N TRP A 11 1.79 9.64 3.59
CA TRP A 11 2.08 8.41 2.85
C TRP A 11 1.63 8.47 1.39
N ASN A 12 0.88 9.50 0.97
CA ASN A 12 0.36 9.59 -0.39
C ASN A 12 1.50 9.54 -1.43
N GLY A 13 1.42 8.59 -2.36
CA GLY A 13 2.43 8.39 -3.40
C GLY A 13 3.64 7.57 -2.97
N ALA A 14 3.75 7.19 -1.68
CA ALA A 14 4.83 6.36 -1.18
C ALA A 14 4.88 5.00 -1.90
N THR A 15 6.08 4.53 -2.21
CA THR A 15 6.30 3.16 -2.69
C THR A 15 6.57 2.25 -1.50
N VAL A 16 5.85 1.14 -1.43
CA VAL A 16 5.89 0.22 -0.30
C VAL A 16 5.90 -1.23 -0.76
N ALA A 17 6.29 -2.14 0.14
CA ALA A 17 6.06 -3.58 0.03
C ALA A 17 5.14 -4.06 1.17
N LEU A 18 4.32 -5.08 0.92
CA LEU A 18 3.54 -5.74 1.96
C LEU A 18 4.45 -6.57 2.88
N LYS A 19 4.30 -6.44 4.19
CA LYS A 19 5.03 -7.26 5.18
C LYS A 19 4.50 -8.68 5.31
N SER A 20 3.20 -8.85 5.05
CA SER A 20 2.50 -10.12 5.15
C SER A 20 1.55 -10.27 3.98
N GLU A 21 1.09 -11.50 3.78
CA GLU A 21 -0.02 -11.76 2.88
C GLU A 21 -1.24 -10.91 3.28
N THR A 22 -1.92 -10.33 2.29
CA THR A 22 -3.06 -9.44 2.49
C THR A 22 -4.14 -9.78 1.48
N ALA A 23 -5.41 -9.74 1.88
CA ALA A 23 -6.54 -10.04 0.99
C ALA A 23 -7.65 -9.00 1.10
N ASN A 24 -8.45 -8.90 0.04
CA ASN A 24 -9.79 -8.33 0.06
C ASN A 24 -10.79 -9.38 -0.47
N GLY A 25 -12.06 -9.03 -0.66
CA GLY A 25 -13.09 -9.96 -1.17
C GLY A 25 -12.87 -10.48 -2.60
N TRP A 26 -11.91 -9.93 -3.34
CA TRP A 26 -11.66 -10.23 -4.76
C TRP A 26 -10.29 -10.86 -5.03
N ALA A 27 -9.29 -10.58 -4.20
CA ALA A 27 -7.91 -10.99 -4.45
C ALA A 27 -7.12 -11.16 -3.15
N LYS A 28 -6.07 -11.98 -3.24
CA LYS A 28 -5.07 -12.21 -2.21
C LYS A 28 -3.69 -11.91 -2.79
N LEU A 29 -2.92 -11.10 -2.09
CA LEU A 29 -1.58 -10.68 -2.47
C LEU A 29 -0.55 -11.26 -1.49
N PRO A 30 0.54 -11.86 -1.98
CA PRO A 30 1.60 -12.37 -1.11
C PRO A 30 2.39 -11.23 -0.44
N ALA A 31 3.09 -11.57 0.64
CA ALA A 31 4.10 -10.70 1.23
C ALA A 31 5.17 -10.33 0.19
N GLY A 32 5.76 -9.13 0.32
CA GLY A 32 6.71 -8.57 -0.64
C GLY A 32 6.06 -7.96 -1.89
N THR A 33 4.74 -8.08 -2.09
CA THR A 33 4.07 -7.39 -3.20
C THR A 33 4.28 -5.89 -3.08
N THR A 34 4.82 -5.29 -4.13
CA THR A 34 5.13 -3.86 -4.18
C THR A 34 4.00 -3.07 -4.82
N GLY A 35 3.88 -1.81 -4.43
CA GLY A 35 2.86 -0.92 -4.93
C GLY A 35 2.99 0.48 -4.38
N LYS A 36 1.97 1.28 -4.61
CA LYS A 36 1.89 2.66 -4.15
C LYS A 36 0.76 2.84 -3.15
N ILE A 37 0.98 3.75 -2.20
CA ILE A 37 -0.06 4.22 -1.32
C ILE A 37 -0.82 5.37 -1.99
N ARG A 38 -2.14 5.30 -1.97
CA ARG A 38 -3.04 6.41 -2.27
C ARG A 38 -3.74 6.81 -0.97
N THR A 39 -3.77 8.10 -0.70
CA THR A 39 -4.58 8.65 0.40
C THR A 39 -5.35 9.86 -0.11
N VAL A 40 -6.61 9.99 0.33
CA VAL A 40 -7.38 11.21 0.11
C VAL A 40 -7.13 12.15 1.28
N LYS A 41 -6.82 13.43 1.01
CA LYS A 41 -6.60 14.45 2.05
C LYS A 41 -7.83 14.55 2.94
N GLY A 42 -7.66 14.35 4.26
CA GLY A 42 -8.76 14.32 5.23
C GLY A 42 -9.40 12.95 5.45
N SER A 43 -8.98 11.90 4.72
CA SER A 43 -9.42 10.54 4.97
C SER A 43 -8.95 10.05 6.34
N ARG A 44 -9.91 9.64 7.17
CA ARG A 44 -9.65 8.93 8.44
C ARG A 44 -9.69 7.42 8.27
N SER A 45 -10.00 6.92 7.08
CA SER A 45 -10.37 5.52 6.86
C SER A 45 -9.18 4.58 6.74
N GLY A 46 -7.95 5.10 6.66
CA GLY A 46 -6.72 4.32 6.50
C GLY A 46 -6.00 4.65 5.19
N LEU A 47 -4.98 3.86 4.88
CA LEU A 47 -4.25 3.91 3.61
C LEU A 47 -4.94 3.01 2.58
N GLU A 48 -4.92 3.42 1.32
CA GLU A 48 -5.24 2.55 0.20
C GLU A 48 -3.94 2.10 -0.47
N PHE A 49 -3.73 0.80 -0.56
CA PHE A 49 -2.60 0.21 -1.27
C PHE A 49 -3.04 -0.20 -2.67
N ILE A 50 -2.31 0.25 -3.68
CA ILE A 50 -2.50 -0.13 -5.08
C ILE A 50 -1.26 -0.89 -5.53
N SER A 51 -1.40 -2.18 -5.86
CA SER A 51 -0.28 -3.00 -6.31
C SER A 51 0.30 -2.49 -7.63
N ASN A 52 1.57 -2.79 -7.87
CA ASN A 52 2.11 -2.74 -9.23
C ASN A 52 1.33 -3.74 -10.12
N PRO A 53 1.24 -3.51 -11.44
CA PRO A 53 0.59 -4.43 -12.37
C PRO A 53 1.21 -5.84 -12.30
N CYS A 54 0.39 -6.90 -12.32
CA CYS A 54 0.93 -8.25 -12.46
C CYS A 54 1.72 -8.35 -13.77
N LYS A 55 2.93 -8.89 -13.71
CA LYS A 55 3.72 -9.17 -14.92
C LYS A 55 3.03 -10.17 -15.85
N CYS A 56 2.14 -11.00 -15.31
CA CYS A 56 1.41 -12.05 -16.00
C CYS A 56 0.22 -11.55 -16.82
N CYS A 57 -0.59 -10.64 -16.26
CA CYS A 57 -1.89 -10.27 -16.81
C CYS A 57 -2.21 -8.77 -16.70
N GLY A 58 -1.30 -7.96 -16.15
CA GLY A 58 -1.48 -6.52 -16.00
C GLY A 58 -2.45 -6.08 -14.89
N VAL A 59 -3.16 -7.00 -14.24
CA VAL A 59 -4.12 -6.68 -13.17
C VAL A 59 -3.43 -5.96 -12.02
N GLN A 60 -4.08 -4.90 -11.53
CA GLN A 60 -3.72 -4.20 -10.29
C GLN A 60 -4.81 -4.42 -9.25
N VAL A 61 -4.39 -4.65 -8.01
CA VAL A 61 -5.30 -4.85 -6.88
C VAL A 61 -5.23 -3.64 -5.98
N SER A 62 -6.39 -3.11 -5.60
CA SER A 62 -6.51 -2.08 -4.57
C SER A 62 -7.06 -2.66 -3.27
N ILE A 63 -6.40 -2.34 -2.14
CA ILE A 63 -6.83 -2.73 -0.80
C ILE A 63 -6.87 -1.48 0.08
N SER A 64 -8.08 -1.10 0.49
CA SER A 64 -8.35 0.07 1.35
C SER A 64 -8.28 -0.27 2.83
N HIS A 65 -8.33 0.76 3.68
CA HIS A 65 -8.34 0.65 5.15
C HIS A 65 -7.08 0.02 5.76
N MET A 66 -5.96 0.05 5.03
CA MET A 66 -4.68 -0.47 5.48
C MET A 66 -4.00 0.47 6.46
N ARG A 67 -3.11 -0.06 7.31
CA ARG A 67 -2.33 0.72 8.28
C ARG A 67 -0.85 0.73 7.94
N PRO A 68 -0.09 1.76 8.35
CA PRO A 68 1.37 1.82 8.19
C PRO A 68 2.12 0.55 8.61
N GLU A 69 1.64 -0.14 9.65
CA GLU A 69 2.27 -1.37 10.15
C GLU A 69 2.28 -2.54 9.17
N HIS A 70 1.39 -2.54 8.16
CA HIS A 70 1.33 -3.58 7.12
C HIS A 70 2.43 -3.44 6.05
N PHE A 71 3.19 -2.34 6.07
CA PHE A 71 4.08 -1.97 4.98
C PHE A 71 5.53 -1.83 5.42
N ASP A 72 6.43 -2.22 4.53
CA ASP A 72 7.80 -1.74 4.47
C ASP A 72 7.88 -0.55 3.51
N LEU A 73 8.34 0.59 4.03
CA LEU A 73 8.46 1.82 3.25
C LEU A 73 9.75 1.82 2.41
N LEU A 74 9.60 1.86 1.09
CA LEU A 74 10.72 1.78 0.15
C LEU A 74 11.13 3.17 -0.37
N VAL A 75 10.16 4.04 -0.66
CA VAL A 75 10.40 5.41 -1.15
C VAL A 75 9.30 6.32 -0.64
N LEU A 76 9.67 7.49 -0.10
CA LEU A 76 8.77 8.63 0.08
C LEU A 76 9.01 9.65 -1.03
N PRO A 77 7.96 10.17 -1.68
CA PRO A 77 8.07 11.22 -2.68
C PRO A 77 8.45 12.58 -2.07
#